data_AF-A0A7Y2P8J6-F1
#
_entry.id   AF-A0A7Y2P8J6-F1
#
_cell.length_a   1.000
_cell.length_b   1.000
_cell.length_c   1.000
_cell.angle_alpha   90.00
_cell.angle_beta   90.00
_cell.angle_gamma   90.00
#
_symmetry.space_group_name_H-M   'P 1'
#
loop_
_entity.id
_entity.type
_entity.pdbx_description
1 polymer ?
#
loop_
_entity_poly.entity_id
_entity_poly.type
_entity_poly.pdbx_seq_one_letter_code
_entity_poly.pdbx_strand_id
1 'polypeptide(L)' 'MDYEKKGAQVVYKNVQQDKSAMAEMLTVCKGRRDVPAIVEGDKVTIGYGGT' A
#
# COMPACT_ATOMS: atom_id res chain seq x y z
N MET A 1 8.98 8.23 6.62
CA MET A 1 9.61 7.10 5.92
C MET A 1 9.93 7.55 4.50
N ASP A 2 11.21 7.71 4.18
CA ASP A 2 11.67 7.90 2.79
C ASP A 2 12.19 6.57 2.25
N TYR A 3 11.34 5.79 1.59
CA TYR A 3 11.73 4.50 1.01
C TYR A 3 12.73 4.68 -0.14
N GLU A 4 12.60 5.76 -0.90
CA GLU A 4 13.52 6.11 -1.99
C GLU A 4 14.92 6.44 -1.46
N LYS A 5 15.04 7.17 -0.33
CA LYS A 5 16.34 7.45 0.30
C LYS A 5 17.00 6.21 0.89
N LYS A 6 16.24 5.17 1.19
CA LYS A 6 16.75 3.88 1.68
C LYS A 6 17.18 2.95 0.54
N GLY A 7 17.06 3.38 -0.72
CA GLY A 7 17.37 2.55 -1.89
C GLY A 7 16.38 1.42 -2.10
N ALA A 8 15.20 1.48 -1.47
CA ALA A 8 14.17 0.48 -1.66
C ALA A 8 13.49 0.72 -3.02
N GLN A 9 13.22 -0.36 -3.75
CA GLN A 9 12.38 -0.29 -4.95
C GLN A 9 10.93 -0.09 -4.51
N VAL A 10 10.38 1.09 -4.77
CA VAL A 10 8.99 1.44 -4.47
C VAL A 10 8.16 1.34 -5.73
N VAL A 11 7.06 0.59 -5.67
CA VAL A 11 6.07 0.54 -6.74
C VAL A 11 4.79 1.19 -6.26
N TYR A 12 4.42 2.32 -6.86
CA TYR A 12 3.15 2.97 -6.58
C TYR A 12 2.03 2.31 -7.38
N LYS A 13 0.96 1.89 -6.70
CA LYS A 13 -0.22 1.28 -7.33
C LYS A 13 -1.47 2.11 -7.00
N ASN A 14 -2.10 2.69 -8.02
CA ASN A 14 -3.35 3.43 -7.84
C ASN A 14 -4.55 2.47 -7.85
N VAL A 15 -5.04 2.11 -6.68
CA VAL A 15 -6.17 1.18 -6.51
C VAL A 15 -7.50 1.72 -7.05
N GLN A 16 -7.64 3.03 -7.31
CA GLN A 16 -8.85 3.57 -7.96
C GLN A 16 -8.86 3.33 -9.46
N GLN A 17 -7.68 3.26 -10.09
CA GLN A 17 -7.54 3.09 -11.54
C GLN A 17 -7.20 1.65 -11.93
N ASP A 18 -6.52 0.91 -11.05
CA ASP A 18 -6.11 -0.47 -11.26
C ASP A 18 -6.94 -1.43 -10.39
N LYS A 19 -7.77 -2.22 -11.06
CA LYS A 19 -8.64 -3.22 -10.41
C LYS A 19 -7.84 -4.38 -9.80
N SER A 20 -6.71 -4.74 -10.39
CA SER A 20 -5.83 -5.79 -9.85
C SER A 20 -5.15 -5.31 -8.58
N ALA A 21 -4.69 -4.06 -8.56
CA ALA A 21 -4.16 -3.43 -7.36
C ALA A 21 -5.22 -3.32 -6.24
N MET A 22 -6.47 -2.99 -6.59
CA MET A 22 -7.58 -3.01 -5.63
C MET A 22 -7.79 -4.42 -5.05
N ALA A 23 -7.76 -5.47 -5.86
CA ALA A 23 -7.95 -6.84 -5.38
C ALA A 23 -6.82 -7.28 -4.42
N GLU A 24 -5.57 -6.95 -4.76
CA GLU A 24 -4.41 -7.17 -3.88
C GLU A 24 -4.58 -6.42 -2.56
N MET A 25 -4.97 -5.14 -2.62
CA MET A 25 -5.23 -4.32 -1.44
C MET A 25 -6.31 -4.92 -0.55
N LEU A 26 -7.44 -5.33 -1.11
CA LEU A 26 -8.53 -5.95 -0.34
C LEU A 26 -8.08 -7.24 0.34
N THR A 27 -7.22 -8.03 -0.33
CA THR A 27 -6.66 -9.26 0.24
C THR A 27 -5.82 -8.96 1.48
N VAL A 28 -4.93 -7.96 1.41
CA VAL A 28 -4.04 -7.61 2.53
C VAL A 28 -4.72 -6.78 3.62
N CYS A 29 -5.77 -6.04 3.28
CA CYS A 29 -6.52 -5.15 4.19
C CYS A 29 -7.84 -5.77 4.70
N LYS A 30 -7.96 -7.11 4.70
CA LYS A 30 -9.14 -7.84 5.23
C LYS A 30 -10.47 -7.39 4.61
N GLY A 31 -10.49 -7.18 3.30
CA GLY A 31 -11.66 -6.82 2.53
C GLY A 31 -12.04 -5.34 2.59
N ARG A 32 -11.20 -4.47 3.18
CA ARG A 32 -11.48 -3.04 3.29
C ARG A 32 -10.52 -2.22 2.45
N ARG A 33 -11.03 -1.13 1.87
CA ARG A 33 -10.23 -0.15 1.14
C ARG A 33 -9.62 0.88 2.09
N ASP A 34 -8.62 0.46 2.86
CA ASP A 34 -7.87 1.27 3.81
C ASP A 34 -6.64 1.97 3.13
N VAL A 35 -6.84 3.15 2.53
CA VAL A 35 -5.79 3.94 1.83
C VAL A 35 -5.30 5.09 2.73
N PRO A 36 -3.99 5.42 2.76
CA PRO A 36 -2.88 4.71 2.13
C PRO A 36 -2.50 3.42 2.87
N ALA A 37 -2.09 2.40 2.12
CA ALA A 37 -1.55 1.14 2.62
C ALA A 37 -0.14 0.91 2.04
N ILE A 38 0.80 0.52 2.91
CA ILE A 38 2.16 0.16 2.54
C ILE A 38 2.36 -1.31 2.86
N VAL A 39 2.83 -2.09 1.88
CA VAL A 39 3.14 -3.51 2.04
C VAL A 39 4.66 -3.68 1.94
N GLU A 40 5.27 -4.20 3.01
CA GLU A 40 6.69 -4.50 3.11
C GLU A 40 6.86 -5.97 3.54
N GLY A 41 7.03 -6.87 2.58
CA GLY A 41 6.99 -8.32 2.85
C GLY A 41 5.65 -8.71 3.47
N ASP A 42 5.68 -9.32 4.66
CA ASP A 42 4.48 -9.73 5.40
C ASP A 42 3.85 -8.59 6.23
N LYS A 43 4.48 -7.42 6.27
CA LYS A 43 4.01 -6.28 7.07
C LYS A 43 3.12 -5.36 6.23
N VAL A 44 1.90 -5.13 6.73
CA VAL A 44 0.96 -4.17 6.16
C VAL A 44 0.81 -2.99 7.13
N THR A 45 1.10 -1.77 6.67
CA THR A 45 0.92 -0.53 7.42
C THR A 45 -0.20 0.28 6.79
N ILE A 46 -1.26 0.54 7.54
CA ILE A 46 -2.46 1.27 7.10
C ILE A 46 -2.47 2.69 7.69
N GLY A 47 -2.95 3.66 6.93
CA GLY A 47 -3.22 5.01 7.43
C GLY A 47 -1.94 5.79 7.77
N TYR A 48 -0.82 5.42 7.14
CA TYR A 48 0.43 6.14 7.32
C TYR A 48 0.34 7.55 6.71
N GLY A 49 0.80 8.56 7.45
CA GLY A 49 0.78 9.96 7.00
C GLY A 49 -0.39 10.79 7.51
N GLY A 50 -0.98 10.46 8.66
CA GLY A 50 -1.97 11.32 9.32
C GLY A 50 -1.41 12.69 9.71
N THR A 51 -1.59 13.70 8.85
CA THR A 51 -2.30 14.98 9.05
C THR A 51 -2.64 15.53 7.67
#